data_AF-A0A6M6JQ74-F1
#
_entry.id   AF-A0A6M6JQ74-F1
#
_cell.length_a   1.000
_cell.length_b   1.000
_cell.length_c   1.000
_cell.angle_alpha   90.00
_cell.angle_beta   90.00
_cell.angle_gamma   90.00
#
_symmetry.space_group_name_H-M   'P 1'
#
loop_
_entity.id
_entity.type
_entity.pdbx_description
1 polymer ?
#
loop_
_entity_poly.entity_id
_entity_poly.type
_entity_poly.pdbx_seq_one_letter_code
_entity_poly.pdbx_strand_id
1 'polypeptide(L)'
;MGIPLSARPEARGGSGPPGSDPDTVRAHVLDGPGAGHAILNCLYAVQALHNADWSTALAGALNDWQAACWLAADRRFRASVVVSPHDPHAAADEVERCAATSGFVQVLLLGSSQAPLGQRLHWPIYAPPRRPGCRWRSTPGSPGPTRSHRWVGRRTTSRTTRARH
;
A
#
# COMPACT_ATOMS: atom_id res chain seq x y z
N MET A 1 23.07 -2.36 19.58
CA MET A 1 23.56 -2.06 18.22
C MET A 1 22.53 -2.56 17.23
N GLY A 2 21.73 -1.67 16.63
CA GLY A 2 20.70 -2.06 15.65
C GLY A 2 21.33 -2.43 14.30
N ILE A 3 20.85 -3.51 13.68
CA ILE A 3 21.29 -3.88 12.33
C ILE A 3 20.89 -2.75 11.38
N PRO A 4 21.82 -2.15 10.63
CA PRO A 4 21.51 -1.06 9.71
C PRO A 4 20.52 -1.54 8.65
N LEU A 5 19.51 -0.72 8.37
CA LEU A 5 18.58 -0.95 7.27
C LEU A 5 19.36 -1.14 5.96
N SER A 6 19.09 -2.24 5.28
CA SER A 6 19.63 -2.48 3.95
C SER A 6 19.04 -1.45 2.99
N ALA A 7 19.86 -0.50 2.57
CA ALA A 7 19.50 0.56 1.65
C ALA A 7 20.65 0.79 0.67
N ARG A 8 20.31 1.16 -0.56
CA ARG A 8 21.32 1.59 -1.53
C ARG A 8 21.98 2.89 -1.03
N PRO A 9 23.27 3.11 -1.29
CA PRO A 9 23.96 4.34 -0.87
C PRO A 9 23.20 5.61 -1.26
N GLU A 10 22.70 5.68 -2.49
CA GLU A 10 21.93 6.80 -3.02
C GLU A 10 20.57 6.98 -2.34
N ALA A 11 19.96 5.92 -1.80
CA ALA A 11 18.70 5.99 -1.07
C ALA A 11 18.87 6.54 0.36
N ARG A 12 20.12 6.70 0.82
CA ARG A 12 20.44 7.34 2.10
C ARG A 12 20.52 8.86 1.87
N GLY A 13 19.41 9.56 2.07
CA GLY A 13 19.38 11.03 2.13
C GLY A 13 19.47 11.56 3.56
N GLY A 14 19.57 12.88 3.71
CA GLY A 14 19.28 13.66 4.92
C GLY A 14 19.80 13.13 6.28
N SER A 15 19.16 13.58 7.37
CA SER A 15 19.46 13.13 8.75
C SER A 15 18.59 11.95 9.22
N GLY A 16 17.73 11.42 8.36
CA GLY A 16 16.72 10.40 8.69
C GLY A 16 17.03 9.03 8.08
N PRO A 17 16.34 7.97 8.53
CA PRO A 17 16.49 6.65 7.92
C PRO A 17 16.04 6.67 6.44
N PRO A 18 16.63 5.85 5.57
CA PRO A 18 16.23 5.76 4.17
C PRO A 18 14.73 5.49 4.02
N GLY A 19 14.08 6.18 3.09
CA GLY A 19 12.64 6.03 2.85
C GLY A 19 11.73 6.74 3.86
N SER A 20 12.25 7.63 4.69
CA SER A 20 11.44 8.44 5.64
C SER A 20 11.01 9.80 5.10
N ASP A 21 11.63 10.28 4.02
CA ASP A 21 11.36 11.59 3.42
C ASP A 21 10.71 11.45 2.02
N PRO A 22 9.50 11.98 1.80
CA PRO A 22 8.82 11.94 0.51
C PRO A 22 9.61 12.55 -0.65
N ASP A 23 10.34 13.64 -0.42
CA ASP A 23 11.08 14.34 -1.49
C ASP A 23 12.29 13.54 -1.94
N THR A 24 13.03 12.97 -0.99
CA THR A 24 14.10 12.02 -1.28
C THR A 24 13.58 10.81 -2.07
N VAL A 25 12.42 10.24 -1.70
CA VAL A 25 11.85 9.10 -2.43
C VAL A 25 11.38 9.51 -3.82
N ARG A 26 10.77 10.68 -3.97
CA ARG A 26 10.32 11.23 -5.26
C ARG A 26 11.48 11.36 -6.23
N ALA A 27 12.56 12.01 -5.81
CA ALA A 27 13.76 12.21 -6.61
C ALA A 27 14.36 10.86 -7.07
N HIS A 28 14.49 9.91 -6.14
CA HIS A 28 15.17 8.64 -6.42
C HIS A 28 14.32 7.58 -7.12
N VAL A 29 13.00 7.61 -7.00
CA VAL A 29 12.12 6.55 -7.53
C VAL A 29 11.29 7.04 -8.71
N LEU A 30 10.75 8.27 -8.60
CA LEU A 30 9.82 8.80 -9.59
C LEU A 30 10.56 9.61 -10.66
N ASP A 31 11.43 10.53 -10.26
CA ASP A 31 12.05 11.47 -11.20
C ASP A 31 13.30 10.89 -11.85
N GLY A 32 14.15 10.18 -11.10
CA GLY A 32 15.37 9.55 -11.63
C GLY A 32 15.08 8.35 -12.55
N PRO A 33 14.62 7.21 -12.02
CA PRO A 33 14.31 6.01 -12.82
C PRO A 33 13.11 6.18 -13.75
N GLY A 34 12.34 7.26 -13.59
CA GLY A 34 11.17 7.57 -14.41
C GLY A 34 9.94 6.72 -14.11
N ALA A 35 9.79 6.17 -12.90
CA ALA A 35 8.61 5.38 -12.57
C ALA A 35 7.34 6.27 -12.58
N GLY A 36 6.34 5.87 -13.36
CA GLY A 36 5.08 6.63 -13.43
C GLY A 36 4.29 6.65 -12.12
N HIS A 37 4.44 5.62 -11.28
CA HIS A 37 3.84 5.50 -9.95
C HIS A 37 4.75 4.71 -9.03
N ALA A 38 4.69 4.99 -7.73
CA ALA A 38 5.34 4.21 -6.68
C ALA A 38 4.30 3.76 -5.65
N ILE A 39 4.30 2.47 -5.29
CA ILE A 39 3.41 1.91 -4.27
C ILE A 39 4.19 1.77 -2.96
N LEU A 40 3.82 2.58 -1.97
CA LEU A 40 4.42 2.64 -0.65
C LEU A 40 3.90 1.51 0.22
N ASN A 41 4.82 0.78 0.86
CA ASN A 41 4.51 -0.23 1.86
C ASN A 41 5.08 0.23 3.20
N CYS A 42 4.21 0.74 4.08
CA CYS A 42 4.60 1.07 5.44
C CYS A 42 4.72 -0.22 6.27
N LEU A 43 5.95 -0.70 6.46
CA LEU A 43 6.25 -1.94 7.18
C LEU A 43 6.39 -1.74 8.70
N TYR A 44 5.69 -0.76 9.27
CA TYR A 44 5.70 -0.59 10.73
C TYR A 44 5.07 -1.82 11.39
N ALA A 45 5.64 -2.29 12.50
CA ALA A 45 5.35 -3.60 13.08
C ALA A 45 4.01 -3.68 13.85
N VAL A 46 2.92 -3.18 13.26
CA VAL A 46 1.56 -3.24 13.80
C VAL A 46 1.17 -4.66 14.18
N GLN A 47 1.54 -5.63 13.35
CA GLN A 47 1.22 -7.04 13.57
C GLN A 47 1.98 -7.68 14.74
N ALA A 48 3.07 -7.05 15.20
CA ALA A 48 3.84 -7.52 16.35
C ALA A 48 3.23 -7.08 17.70
N LEU A 49 2.26 -6.15 17.68
CA LEU A 49 1.52 -5.77 18.87
C LEU A 49 0.54 -6.87 19.25
N HIS A 50 0.52 -7.26 20.52
CA HIS A 50 -0.37 -8.31 21.02
C HIS A 50 -1.77 -7.80 21.38
N ASN A 51 -1.89 -6.51 21.67
CA ASN A 51 -3.19 -5.89 21.97
C ASN A 51 -3.87 -5.50 20.64
N ALA A 52 -5.04 -6.10 20.38
CA ALA A 52 -5.80 -5.88 19.16
C ALA A 52 -6.22 -4.41 18.98
N ASP A 53 -6.79 -3.78 20.00
CA ASP A 53 -7.23 -2.38 19.96
C ASP A 53 -6.07 -1.43 19.68
N TRP A 54 -4.92 -1.66 20.31
CA TRP A 54 -3.73 -0.85 20.07
C TRP A 54 -3.19 -1.02 18.66
N SER A 55 -3.18 -2.26 18.15
CA SER A 55 -2.75 -2.53 16.78
C SER A 55 -3.68 -1.88 15.75
N THR A 56 -5.00 -1.91 15.99
CA THR A 56 -6.01 -1.26 15.15
C THR A 56 -5.85 0.26 15.16
N ALA A 57 -5.70 0.86 16.34
CA ALA A 57 -5.48 2.30 16.48
C ALA A 57 -4.19 2.76 15.78
N LEU A 58 -3.10 1.99 15.93
CA LEU A 58 -1.84 2.29 15.25
C LEU A 58 -1.96 2.15 13.73
N ALA A 59 -2.68 1.13 13.24
CA ALA A 59 -2.94 0.98 11.81
C ALA A 59 -3.66 2.22 11.23
N GLY A 60 -4.71 2.68 11.91
CA GLY A 60 -5.44 3.90 11.52
C GLY A 60 -4.55 5.14 11.48
N ALA A 61 -3.78 5.36 12.54
CA ALA A 61 -2.84 6.49 12.62
C ALA A 61 -1.77 6.45 11.52
N LEU A 62 -1.24 5.27 11.19
CA LEU A 62 -0.28 5.11 10.11
C LEU A 62 -0.89 5.39 8.73
N ASN A 63 -2.13 4.97 8.49
CA ASN A 63 -2.84 5.29 7.25
C ASN A 63 -3.13 6.78 7.13
N ASP A 64 -3.50 7.46 8.23
CA ASP A 64 -3.70 8.90 8.25
C ASP A 64 -2.40 9.66 7.97
N TRP A 65 -1.30 9.22 8.57
CA TRP A 65 0.04 9.75 8.28
C TRP A 65 0.45 9.51 6.81
N GLN A 66 0.22 8.30 6.27
CA GLN A 66 0.48 8.01 4.86
C GLN A 66 -0.32 8.95 3.94
N ALA A 67 -1.60 9.18 4.25
CA ALA A 67 -2.43 10.09 3.48
C ALA A 67 -1.92 11.54 3.55
N ALA A 68 -1.65 12.05 4.75
CA ALA A 68 -1.27 13.43 4.99
C ALA A 68 0.14 13.77 4.50
N CYS A 69 1.11 12.86 4.69
CA CYS A 69 2.51 13.15 4.39
C CYS A 69 2.96 12.62 3.02
N TRP A 70 2.40 11.50 2.54
CA TRP A 70 2.88 10.86 1.31
C TRP A 70 1.94 11.04 0.14
N LEU A 71 0.65 10.67 0.30
CA LEU A 71 -0.31 10.76 -0.80
C LEU A 71 -0.61 12.22 -1.18
N ALA A 72 -0.57 13.14 -0.21
CA ALA A 72 -0.70 14.58 -0.46
C ALA A 72 0.52 15.19 -1.16
N ALA A 73 1.72 14.60 -0.99
CA ALA A 73 2.98 15.17 -1.50
C ALA A 73 3.16 15.00 -3.02
N ASP A 74 2.68 13.89 -3.60
CA ASP A 74 2.73 13.65 -5.04
C ASP A 74 1.61 12.70 -5.51
N ARG A 75 0.88 13.09 -6.56
CA ARG A 75 -0.19 12.27 -7.15
C ARG A 75 0.31 10.99 -7.82
N ARG A 76 1.62 10.79 -7.98
CA ARG A 76 2.23 9.53 -8.44
C ARG A 76 2.43 8.53 -7.31
N PHE A 77 2.42 8.98 -6.04
CA PHE A 77 2.45 8.07 -4.90
C PHE A 77 1.11 7.36 -4.74
N ARG A 78 1.21 6.05 -4.55
CA ARG A 78 0.12 5.17 -4.12
C ARG A 78 0.57 4.47 -2.85
N ALA A 79 -0.36 4.05 -2.02
CA ALA A 79 -0.02 3.39 -0.77
C ALA A 79 -0.81 2.09 -0.58
N SER A 80 -0.24 1.20 0.21
CA SER A 80 -0.94 0.06 0.77
C SER A 80 -1.60 0.46 2.08
N VAL A 81 -2.84 0.02 2.29
CA VAL A 81 -3.55 0.16 3.56
C VAL A 81 -2.89 -0.76 4.58
N VAL A 82 -2.42 -0.19 5.68
CA VAL A 82 -1.93 -0.93 6.83
C VAL A 82 -3.15 -1.40 7.63
N VAL A 83 -3.23 -2.68 7.93
CA VAL A 83 -4.31 -3.24 8.76
C VAL A 83 -3.73 -4.19 9.81
N SER A 84 -4.48 -4.36 10.91
CA SER A 84 -4.16 -5.40 11.89
C SER A 84 -4.94 -6.68 11.60
N PRO A 85 -4.27 -7.84 11.43
CA PRO A 85 -4.97 -9.12 11.28
C PRO A 85 -5.55 -9.64 12.60
N HIS A 86 -5.23 -9.02 13.75
CA HIS A 86 -5.72 -9.45 15.07
C HIS A 86 -7.21 -9.21 15.24
N ASP A 87 -7.75 -8.19 14.56
CA ASP A 87 -9.18 -7.93 14.45
C ASP A 87 -9.55 -7.81 12.97
N PRO A 88 -9.98 -8.91 12.32
CA PRO A 88 -10.34 -8.92 10.91
C PRO A 88 -11.53 -8.02 10.57
N HIS A 89 -12.43 -7.75 11.52
CA HIS A 89 -13.59 -6.89 11.30
C HIS A 89 -13.17 -5.42 11.31
N ALA A 90 -12.40 -5.00 12.33
CA ALA A 90 -11.85 -3.66 12.37
C ALA A 90 -10.91 -3.39 11.18
N ALA A 91 -10.15 -4.40 10.74
CA ALA A 91 -9.36 -4.32 9.52
C ALA A 91 -10.21 -4.08 8.27
N ALA A 92 -11.36 -4.76 8.13
CA ALA A 92 -12.26 -4.54 7.01
C ALA A 92 -12.87 -3.13 7.03
N ASP A 93 -13.25 -2.63 8.21
CA ASP A 93 -13.75 -1.27 8.37
C ASP A 93 -12.67 -0.23 8.02
N GLU A 94 -11.42 -0.49 8.38
CA GLU A 94 -10.29 0.38 8.03
C GLU A 94 -10.00 0.39 6.53
N VAL A 95 -10.15 -0.77 5.86
CA VAL A 95 -10.07 -0.85 4.39
C VAL A 95 -11.18 -0.03 3.74
N GLU A 96 -12.41 -0.12 4.25
CA GLU A 96 -13.54 0.68 3.77
C GLU A 96 -13.27 2.18 3.93
N ARG A 97 -12.77 2.59 5.11
CA ARG A 97 -12.40 3.98 5.39
C ARG A 97 -11.34 4.48 4.42
N CYS A 98 -10.27 3.70 4.22
CA CYS A 98 -9.16 4.08 3.34
C CYS A 98 -9.54 4.04 1.86
N ALA A 99 -10.53 3.22 1.46
CA ALA A 99 -11.05 3.18 0.10
C ALA A 99 -11.74 4.50 -0.31
N ALA A 100 -12.14 5.34 0.64
CA ALA A 100 -12.65 6.69 0.37
C ALA A 100 -11.54 7.69 -0.02
N THR A 101 -10.29 7.40 0.33
CA THR A 101 -9.14 8.28 0.08
C THR A 101 -8.46 7.91 -1.24
N SER A 102 -8.37 8.85 -2.17
CA SER A 102 -7.69 8.61 -3.45
C SER A 102 -6.20 8.39 -3.22
N GLY A 103 -5.70 7.19 -3.54
CA GLY A 103 -4.26 6.88 -3.49
C GLY A 103 -3.93 5.53 -2.85
N PHE A 104 -4.82 4.99 -2.02
CA PHE A 104 -4.71 3.61 -1.56
C PHE A 104 -5.12 2.63 -2.65
N VAL A 105 -4.30 1.60 -2.90
CA VAL A 105 -4.49 0.67 -4.04
C VAL A 105 -4.50 -0.80 -3.67
N GLN A 106 -4.01 -1.15 -2.48
CA GLN A 106 -3.96 -2.54 -1.99
C GLN A 106 -3.97 -2.57 -0.46
N VAL A 107 -4.22 -3.75 0.12
CA VAL A 107 -4.07 -4.01 1.55
C VAL A 107 -2.71 -4.69 1.80
N LEU A 108 -2.00 -4.26 2.85
CA LEU A 108 -0.73 -4.85 3.26
C LEU A 108 -0.96 -5.84 4.41
N LEU A 109 -0.65 -7.11 4.16
CA LEU A 109 -0.59 -8.18 5.16
C LEU A 109 0.81 -8.79 5.13
N LEU A 110 1.52 -8.81 6.27
CA LEU A 110 2.78 -9.54 6.34
C LEU A 110 2.48 -11.03 6.46
N GLY A 111 3.36 -11.86 5.89
CA GLY A 111 3.18 -13.32 5.82
C GLY A 111 3.30 -14.04 7.18
N SER A 112 3.73 -13.33 8.24
CA SER A 112 3.79 -13.85 9.61
C SER A 112 2.61 -13.33 10.42
N SER A 113 1.53 -14.10 10.47
CA SER A 113 0.34 -13.83 11.29
C SER A 113 0.09 -14.97 12.28
N GLN A 114 -0.65 -14.68 13.37
CA GLN A 114 -0.97 -15.65 14.42
C GLN A 114 -1.70 -16.90 13.88
N ALA A 115 -2.53 -16.71 12.84
CA ALA A 115 -3.17 -17.78 12.08
C ALA A 115 -2.80 -17.66 10.59
N PRO A 116 -2.82 -18.75 9.81
CA PRO A 116 -2.60 -18.68 8.37
C PRO A 116 -3.58 -17.71 7.68
N LEU A 117 -3.07 -16.87 6.78
CA LEU A 117 -3.86 -15.83 6.09
C LEU A 117 -5.03 -16.37 5.23
N GLY A 118 -5.07 -17.68 4.95
CA GLY A 118 -6.17 -18.34 4.25
C GLY A 118 -7.34 -18.77 5.15
N GLN A 119 -7.20 -18.68 6.48
CA GLN A 119 -8.25 -19.04 7.43
C GLN A 119 -9.50 -18.18 7.24
N ARG A 120 -10.67 -18.78 7.49
CA ARG A 120 -11.98 -18.11 7.32
C ARG A 120 -12.10 -16.83 8.15
N LEU A 121 -11.40 -16.76 9.28
CA LEU A 121 -11.40 -15.58 10.13
C LEU A 121 -10.89 -14.32 9.42
N HIS A 122 -9.97 -14.44 8.44
CA HIS A 122 -9.42 -13.31 7.70
C HIS A 122 -10.24 -12.91 6.47
N TRP A 123 -11.28 -13.68 6.11
CA TRP A 123 -12.11 -13.39 4.94
C TRP A 123 -12.73 -11.99 4.91
N PRO A 124 -13.13 -11.38 6.06
CA PRO A 124 -13.61 -10.00 6.07
C PRO A 124 -12.61 -9.00 5.46
N ILE A 125 -11.30 -9.20 5.64
CA ILE A 125 -10.25 -8.31 5.11
C ILE A 125 -10.20 -8.36 3.58
N TYR A 126 -10.54 -9.51 2.99
CA TYR A 126 -10.57 -9.70 1.54
C TYR A 126 -11.93 -9.37 0.93
N ALA A 127 -12.92 -8.98 1.73
CA ALA A 127 -14.19 -8.55 1.18
C ALA A 127 -13.96 -7.26 0.37
N PRO A 128 -14.58 -7.13 -0.81
CA PRO A 128 -14.56 -5.86 -1.53
C PRO A 128 -15.18 -4.77 -0.64
N PRO A 129 -14.67 -3.52 -0.73
CA PRO A 129 -15.34 -2.39 -0.11
C PRO A 129 -16.79 -2.31 -0.58
N ARG A 130 -17.69 -1.97 0.34
CA ARG A 130 -19.13 -1.82 0.05
C ARG A 130 -19.41 -0.62 -0.84
N ARG A 131 -18.50 0.35 -0.91
CA ARG A 131 -18.66 1.54 -1.74
C ARG A 131 -18.52 1.26 -3.25
N PRO A 132 -19.51 1.63 -4.08
CA PRO A 132 -19.45 1.43 -5.53
C PRO A 132 -18.37 2.31 -6.19
N GLY A 133 -17.55 1.71 -7.05
CA GLY A 133 -16.52 2.39 -7.87
C GLY A 133 -15.06 2.19 -7.43
N CYS A 134 -14.81 1.61 -6.25
CA CYS A 134 -13.46 1.32 -5.79
C CYS A 134 -12.89 0.07 -6.48
N ARG A 135 -11.93 0.25 -7.41
CA ARG A 135 -11.20 -0.86 -8.03
C ARG A 135 -10.16 -1.40 -7.02
N TRP A 136 -10.53 -2.46 -6.30
CA TRP A 136 -9.74 -3.04 -5.23
C TRP A 136 -8.95 -4.29 -5.69
N ARG A 137 -7.78 -4.55 -5.06
CA ARG A 137 -7.01 -5.79 -5.20
C ARG A 137 -6.40 -6.17 -3.85
N SER A 138 -6.69 -7.37 -3.35
CA SER A 138 -5.90 -8.01 -2.29
C SER A 138 -4.61 -8.56 -2.89
N THR A 139 -3.48 -8.24 -2.27
CA THR A 139 -2.20 -8.91 -2.55
C THR A 139 -1.84 -9.71 -1.32
N PRO A 140 -2.00 -11.05 -1.33
CA PRO A 140 -1.44 -11.89 -0.27
C PRO A 140 0.09 -11.71 -0.26
N GLY A 141 0.67 -11.40 0.90
CA GLY A 141 2.11 -11.37 1.05
C GLY A 141 2.69 -12.78 0.90
N SER A 142 3.39 -13.06 -0.20
CA SER A 142 4.14 -14.31 -0.36
C SER A 142 5.43 -14.28 0.48
N PRO A 143 5.83 -15.40 1.11
CA PRO A 143 7.18 -15.57 1.63
C PRO A 143 8.10 -15.98 0.46
N GLY A 144 8.55 -15.03 -0.37
CA GLY A 144 9.45 -15.33 -1.50
C GLY A 144 9.56 -14.20 -2.53
N PRO A 145 10.61 -14.19 -3.39
CA PRO A 145 11.05 -13.01 -4.11
C PRO A 145 9.98 -12.50 -5.08
N THR A 146 9.66 -11.22 -4.92
CA THR A 146 8.60 -10.47 -5.60
C THR A 146 8.67 -10.60 -7.13
N ARG A 147 7.77 -11.37 -7.73
CA ARG A 147 7.53 -11.33 -9.18
C ARG A 147 6.41 -10.33 -9.46
N SER A 148 6.78 -9.11 -9.83
CA SER A 148 5.82 -8.09 -10.26
C SER A 148 5.24 -8.49 -11.62
N HIS A 149 3.94 -8.85 -11.65
CA HIS A 149 3.24 -9.03 -12.91
C HIS A 149 2.96 -7.65 -13.52
N ARG A 150 3.69 -7.37 -14.61
CA ARG A 150 3.56 -6.20 -15.50
C ARG A 150 2.10 -5.98 -15.91
N TRP A 151 1.60 -4.77 -15.69
CA TRP A 151 0.33 -4.28 -16.22
C TRP A 151 0.49 -3.88 -17.69
N VAL A 152 -0.20 -4.57 -18.61
CA VAL A 152 -0.42 -4.09 -19.98
C VAL A 152 -1.82 -3.48 -20.02
N GLY A 153 -1.88 -2.15 -19.97
CA GLY A 153 -3.13 -1.42 -20.17
C GLY A 153 -3.67 -1.66 -21.58
N ARG A 154 -4.87 -2.22 -21.70
CA ARG A 154 -5.65 -2.13 -22.94
C ARG A 154 -5.99 -0.66 -23.15
N ARG A 155 -5.37 -0.05 -24.16
CA ARG A 155 -5.84 1.22 -24.70
C ARG A 155 -7.22 0.96 -25.29
N THR A 156 -8.23 1.62 -24.75
CA THR A 156 -9.52 1.77 -25.42
C THR A 156 -9.27 2.59 -26.68
N THR A 157 -9.17 1.94 -27.83
CA THR A 157 -9.17 2.64 -29.12
C THR A 157 -10.59 3.12 -29.37
N SER A 158 -10.82 4.41 -29.14
CA SER A 158 -11.97 5.13 -29.66
C SER A 158 -11.96 5.00 -31.19
N ARG A 159 -13.02 4.41 -31.73
CA ARG A 159 -13.21 4.19 -33.16
C ARG A 159 -13.55 5.52 -33.81
N THR A 160 -12.54 6.25 -34.29
CA THR A 160 -12.74 7.39 -35.20
C THR A 160 -12.93 6.83 -36.60
N THR A 161 -14.15 6.89 -37.13
CA THR A 161 -14.41 6.70 -38.56
C THR A 161 -15.01 8.00 -39.12
N ARG A 162 -14.14 8.88 -39.63
CA ARG A 162 -14.39 9.78 -40.77
C ARG A 162 -13.85 9.01 -42.00
N ALA A 163 -14.37 9.05 -43.23
CA ALA A 163 -15.48 9.72 -43.89
C ALA A 163 -15.60 9.13 -45.33
N ARG A 164 -16.66 9.54 -46.07
CA ARG A 164 -16.83 9.55 -47.54
C ARG A 164 -17.24 8.24 -48.24
N HIS A 165 -18.48 8.21 -48.74
CA HIS A 165 -18.80 8.41 -50.16
C HIS A 165 -20.24 8.90 -50.30
#